data_AF-A0A1B6ISB1-F1
#
_entry.id   AF-A0A1B6ISB1-F1
#
_cell.length_a   1.000
_cell.length_b   1.000
_cell.length_c   1.000
_cell.angle_alpha   90.00
_cell.angle_beta   90.00
_cell.angle_gamma   90.00
#
_symmetry.space_group_name_H-M   'P 1'
#
loop_
_entity.id
_entity.type
_entity.pdbx_description
1 polymer ?
#
loop_
_entity_poly.entity_id
_entity_poly.type
_entity_poly.pdbx_seq_one_letter_code
_entity_poly.pdbx_strand_id
1 'polypeptide(L)'
;MKHLSSKPMPSEPEECVIFQQLDLFSNGFPVMEEIRRHGKLCDVTLKVEDQSFSGHRIVLAATIPYFHAMFTHDMVESKQRDITIPYFHAMFTHDMVESKQRDITI
;
A
#
# COMPACT_ATOMS: atom_id res chain seq x y z
N MET A 1 45.29 -42.04 8.38
CA MET A 1 45.49 -40.75 7.67
C MET A 1 44.64 -40.78 6.41
N LYS A 2 43.85 -39.70 6.19
CA LYS A 2 42.98 -39.39 5.01
C LYS A 2 41.89 -40.44 4.74
N HIS A 3 40.59 -40.14 4.86
CA HIS A 3 39.85 -39.23 4.00
C HIS A 3 38.81 -38.41 4.79
N LEU A 4 38.95 -37.09 4.76
CA LEU A 4 37.86 -36.15 5.05
C LEU A 4 37.12 -35.95 3.71
N SER A 5 35.91 -36.49 3.58
CA SER A 5 35.04 -36.16 2.45
C SER A 5 34.66 -34.69 2.56
N SER A 6 35.20 -33.88 1.65
CA SER A 6 34.73 -32.53 1.40
C SER A 6 33.28 -32.61 0.92
N LYS A 7 32.33 -32.19 1.76
CA LYS A 7 31.02 -31.78 1.24
C LYS A 7 31.28 -30.65 0.22
N PRO A 8 30.73 -30.72 -0.99
CA PRO A 8 30.84 -29.60 -1.92
C PRO A 8 30.14 -28.39 -1.28
N MET A 9 30.89 -27.31 -1.16
CA MET A 9 30.32 -25.99 -0.91
C MET A 9 29.36 -25.70 -2.06
N PRO A 10 28.12 -25.25 -1.82
CA PRO A 10 27.30 -24.73 -2.91
C PRO A 10 27.98 -23.47 -3.45
N SER A 11 28.74 -23.63 -4.52
CA SER A 11 29.22 -22.56 -5.38
C SER A 11 28.12 -22.30 -6.40
N GLU A 12 27.27 -21.34 -6.13
CA GLU A 12 26.67 -20.41 -7.09
C GLU A 12 25.94 -19.36 -6.23
N PRO A 13 26.22 -18.05 -6.36
CA PRO A 13 25.32 -17.06 -5.79
C PRO A 13 23.98 -17.24 -6.50
N GLU A 14 22.89 -17.43 -5.74
CA GLU A 14 21.54 -17.29 -6.31
C GLU A 14 21.50 -15.93 -7.02
N GLU A 15 21.40 -15.96 -8.35
CA GLU A 15 21.39 -14.75 -9.16
C GLU A 15 20.15 -13.96 -8.75
N CYS A 16 20.38 -12.87 -7.99
CA CYS A 16 19.30 -11.98 -7.58
C CYS A 16 18.78 -11.29 -8.84
N VAL A 17 17.73 -11.84 -9.42
CA VAL A 17 17.04 -11.23 -10.55
C VAL A 17 16.32 -9.99 -10.04
N ILE A 18 16.90 -8.82 -10.28
CA ILE A 18 16.26 -7.55 -9.96
C ILE A 18 15.17 -7.31 -10.99
N PHE A 19 13.91 -7.51 -10.61
CA PHE A 19 12.78 -7.11 -11.44
C PHE A 19 12.74 -5.56 -11.50
N GLN A 20 13.06 -5.02 -12.67
CA GLN A 20 12.99 -3.59 -12.93
C GLN A 20 11.90 -3.31 -13.97
N GLN A 21 10.85 -2.62 -13.54
CA GLN A 21 9.86 -2.07 -14.43
C GLN A 21 9.82 -0.55 -14.19
N LEU A 22 10.56 0.19 -15.00
CA LEU A 22 10.72 1.65 -14.85
C LEU A 22 9.39 2.40 -14.96
N ASP A 23 8.45 1.85 -15.72
CA ASP A 23 7.10 2.41 -15.91
C ASP A 23 6.05 1.83 -14.94
N LEU A 24 6.48 1.16 -13.87
CA LEU A 24 5.55 0.56 -12.91
C LEU A 24 4.66 1.61 -12.24
N PHE A 25 5.20 2.79 -11.94
CA PHE A 25 4.44 3.85 -11.30
C PHE A 25 3.41 4.46 -12.27
N SER A 26 3.86 4.86 -13.46
CA SER A 26 3.00 5.48 -14.48
C SER A 26 1.88 4.56 -14.95
N ASN A 27 2.12 3.26 -15.05
CA ASN A 27 1.10 2.29 -15.46
C ASN A 27 0.34 1.65 -14.29
N GLY A 28 0.94 1.59 -13.10
CA GLY A 28 0.37 0.90 -11.95
C GLY A 28 -0.75 1.67 -11.27
N PHE A 29 -0.61 2.98 -11.08
CA PHE A 29 -1.65 3.80 -10.44
C PHE A 29 -2.99 3.79 -11.18
N PRO A 30 -3.03 3.93 -12.52
CA PRO A 30 -4.28 3.80 -13.28
C PRO A 30 -4.97 2.45 -13.08
N VAL A 31 -4.20 1.36 -13.03
CA VAL A 31 -4.73 0.01 -12.80
C VAL A 31 -5.27 -0.14 -11.36
N MET A 32 -4.55 0.38 -10.37
CA MET A 32 -5.01 0.36 -8.97
C MET A 32 -6.31 1.15 -8.78
N GLU A 33 -6.47 2.29 -9.47
CA GLU A 33 -7.71 3.06 -9.48
C GLU A 33 -8.87 2.27 -10.12
N GLU A 34 -8.64 1.60 -11.24
CA GLU A 34 -9.66 0.74 -11.87
C GLU A 34 -10.09 -0.39 -10.92
N ILE A 35 -9.13 -1.08 -10.29
CA ILE A 35 -9.40 -2.13 -9.30
C ILE A 35 -10.26 -1.57 -8.15
N ARG A 36 -9.92 -0.38 -7.65
CA ARG A 36 -10.65 0.30 -6.57
C ARG A 36 -12.10 0.63 -6.99
N ARG A 37 -12.31 1.16 -8.19
CA ARG A 37 -13.64 1.49 -8.73
C ARG A 37 -14.55 0.27 -8.84
N HIS A 38 -13.97 -0.90 -9.10
CA HIS A 38 -14.69 -2.17 -9.08
C HIS A 38 -14.88 -2.75 -7.66
N GLY A 39 -14.44 -2.05 -6.61
CA GLY A 39 -14.50 -2.51 -5.23
C GLY A 39 -13.59 -3.71 -4.93
N LYS A 40 -12.64 -4.02 -5.81
CA LYS A 40 -11.76 -5.18 -5.69
C LYS A 40 -10.56 -4.86 -4.81
N LEU A 41 -10.14 -5.83 -4.01
CA LEU A 41 -9.00 -5.74 -3.09
C LEU A 41 -9.09 -4.61 -2.04
N CYS A 42 -10.20 -3.86 -1.98
CA CYS A 42 -10.39 -2.79 -1.00
C CYS A 42 -10.53 -3.37 0.41
N ASP A 43 -9.55 -3.06 1.25
CA ASP A 43 -9.36 -3.59 2.61
C ASP A 43 -9.56 -2.51 3.69
N VAL A 44 -9.92 -1.29 3.29
CA VAL A 44 -10.30 -0.19 4.18
C VAL A 44 -11.45 0.64 3.60
N THR A 45 -12.26 1.19 4.50
CA THR A 45 -13.31 2.17 4.24
C THR A 45 -13.10 3.37 5.17
N LEU A 46 -12.77 4.53 4.59
CA LEU A 46 -12.60 5.78 5.31
C LEU A 46 -13.96 6.48 5.43
N LYS A 47 -14.33 6.85 6.65
CA LYS A 47 -15.55 7.60 6.95
C LYS A 47 -15.17 9.03 7.32
N VAL A 48 -15.64 9.99 6.55
CA VAL A 48 -15.39 11.42 6.76
C VAL A 48 -16.75 12.10 6.74
N GLU A 49 -17.17 12.61 7.89
CA GLU A 49 -18.53 13.13 8.09
C GLU A 49 -19.59 12.09 7.63
N ASP A 50 -20.46 12.48 6.71
CA ASP A 50 -21.52 11.63 6.14
C ASP A 50 -21.08 10.86 4.88
N GLN A 51 -19.77 10.88 4.55
CA GLN A 51 -19.22 10.24 3.36
C GLN A 51 -18.37 9.03 3.71
N SER A 52 -18.38 8.03 2.84
CA SER A 52 -17.59 6.80 2.98
C SER A 52 -16.83 6.48 1.69
N PHE A 53 -15.58 6.06 1.84
CA PHE A 53 -14.63 5.82 0.74
C PHE A 53 -13.93 4.48 0.90
N SER A 54 -14.16 3.53 0.00
CA SER A 54 -13.37 2.30 -0.04
C SER A 54 -12.03 2.53 -0.75
N GLY A 55 -10.96 1.96 -0.22
CA GLY A 55 -9.62 2.06 -0.79
C GLY A 55 -8.72 0.90 -0.39
N HIS A 56 -7.45 1.03 -0.78
CA HIS A 56 -6.39 0.07 -0.50
C HIS A 56 -5.42 0.66 0.52
N ARG A 57 -5.24 -0.01 1.66
CA ARG A 57 -4.34 0.42 2.73
C ARG A 57 -2.93 0.68 2.23
N ILE A 58 -2.42 -0.20 1.36
CA ILE A 58 -1.07 -0.09 0.83
C ILE A 58 -0.86 1.15 -0.02
N VAL A 59 -1.84 1.51 -0.86
CA VAL A 59 -1.78 2.70 -1.70
C VAL A 59 -1.79 3.95 -0.82
N LEU A 60 -2.69 3.99 0.17
CA LEU A 60 -2.80 5.09 1.12
C LEU A 60 -1.54 5.25 1.99
N ALA A 61 -0.96 4.14 2.47
CA ALA A 61 0.27 4.15 3.25
C ALA A 61 1.51 4.55 2.44
N ALA A 62 1.52 4.26 1.13
CA ALA A 62 2.62 4.64 0.26
C ALA A 62 2.62 6.13 -0.08
N THR A 63 1.44 6.76 -0.11
CA THR A 63 1.30 8.16 -0.54
C THR A 63 1.18 9.15 0.61
N ILE A 64 0.66 8.75 1.78
CA ILE A 64 0.30 9.68 2.87
C ILE A 64 0.90 9.25 4.20
N PRO A 65 1.76 10.08 4.84
CA PRO A 65 2.43 9.75 6.10
C PRO A 65 1.48 9.38 7.25
N TYR A 66 0.31 10.01 7.33
CA TYR A 66 -0.69 9.66 8.34
C TYR A 66 -1.19 8.21 8.20
N PHE A 67 -1.55 7.80 6.98
CA PHE A 67 -1.97 6.44 6.70
C PHE A 67 -0.81 5.46 6.77
N HIS A 68 0.41 5.90 6.44
CA HIS A 68 1.61 5.12 6.67
C HIS A 68 1.72 4.76 8.16
N ALA A 69 1.79 5.75 9.03
CA ALA A 69 1.88 5.53 10.47
C ALA A 69 0.69 4.71 10.99
N MET A 70 -0.54 5.06 10.59
CA MET A 70 -1.72 4.32 11.01
C MET A 70 -1.67 2.84 10.62
N PHE A 71 -1.30 2.51 9.37
CA PHE A 71 -1.36 1.13 8.86
C PHE A 71 -0.11 0.29 9.15
N THR A 72 1.03 0.92 9.46
CA THR A 72 2.25 0.20 9.85
C THR A 72 2.45 0.08 11.37
N HIS A 73 1.62 0.74 12.18
CA HIS A 73 1.64 0.57 13.64
C HIS A 73 0.69 -0.55 14.10
N ASP A 74 1.11 -1.29 15.11
CA ASP A 74 0.42 -2.50 15.61
C ASP A 74 -0.73 -2.19 16.59
N MET A 75 -1.49 -1.13 16.35
CA MET A 75 -2.66 -0.76 17.17
C MET A 75 -3.93 -1.46 16.67
N VAL A 76 -4.92 -1.70 17.53
CA VAL A 76 -6.16 -2.41 17.14
C VAL A 76 -6.94 -1.64 16.07
N GLU A 77 -6.90 -0.30 16.18
CA GLU A 77 -7.45 0.64 15.21
C GLU A 77 -6.83 0.46 13.82
N SER A 78 -5.55 0.07 13.74
CA SER A 78 -4.89 -0.18 12.46
C SER A 78 -5.45 -1.41 11.76
N LYS A 79 -6.18 -2.30 12.42
CA LYS A 79 -6.74 -3.53 11.81
C LYS A 79 -8.22 -3.41 11.47
N GLN A 80 -8.86 -2.29 11.81
CA GLN A 80 -10.27 -2.05 11.51
C GLN A 80 -10.48 -1.76 10.03
N ARG A 81 -11.48 -2.41 9.43
CA ARG A 81 -11.86 -2.12 8.04
C ARG A 81 -12.45 -0.72 7.89
N ASP A 82 -13.29 -0.31 8.83
CA ASP A 82 -13.95 0.99 8.83
C ASP A 82 -13.20 1.96 9.74
N ILE A 83 -12.72 3.08 9.19
CA ILE A 83 -11.92 4.06 9.93
C ILE A 83 -12.59 5.43 9.83
N THR A 84 -13.00 5.97 10.96
CA THR A 84 -13.52 7.32 11.05
C THR A 84 -12.36 8.31 11.14
N ILE A 85 -12.25 9.20 10.16
CA ILE A 85 -11.24 10.26 10.16
C ILE A 85 -11.81 11.48 10.87
N PRO A 86 -11.19 11.94 11.97
CA PRO A 86 -11.63 13.15 12.65
C PRO A 86 -11.52 14.38 11.74
N TYR A 87 -12.44 15.33 11.85
CA TYR A 87 -12.48 16.57 11.03
C TYR A 87 -11.16 17.35 11.04
N PHE A 88 -10.50 17.44 12.21
CA PHE A 88 -9.23 18.13 12.34
C PHE A 88 -8.06 17.43 11.63
N HIS A 89 -8.20 16.13 11.33
CA HIS A 89 -7.25 15.38 10.51
C HIS A 89 -7.65 15.36 9.03
N ALA A 90 -8.94 15.50 8.73
CA ALA A 90 -9.46 15.54 7.37
C ALA A 90 -8.85 16.67 6.52
N MET A 91 -8.45 17.79 7.15
CA MET A 91 -7.76 18.90 6.46
C MET A 91 -6.37 18.52 5.93
N PHE A 92 -5.69 17.54 6.52
CA PHE A 92 -4.41 17.04 6.01
C PHE A 92 -4.61 15.97 4.93
N THR A 93 -5.82 15.40 4.83
CA THR A 93 -6.24 14.46 3.80
C THR A 93 -7.17 15.13 2.78
N HIS A 94 -7.13 16.47 2.69
CA HIS A 94 -8.02 17.29 1.85
C HIS A 94 -7.99 16.81 0.39
N ASP A 95 -6.80 16.49 -0.11
CA ASP A 95 -6.60 15.93 -1.45
C ASP A 95 -7.33 14.61 -1.67
N MET A 96 -7.56 13.79 -0.63
CA MET A 96 -8.26 12.51 -0.77
C MET A 96 -9.78 12.64 -0.74
N VAL A 97 -10.30 13.58 0.07
CA VAL A 97 -11.75 13.75 0.27
C VAL A 97 -12.34 14.62 -0.84
N GLU A 98 -11.62 15.66 -1.26
CA GLU A 98 -12.02 16.52 -2.39
C GLU A 98 -11.81 15.84 -3.75
N SER A 99 -10.81 14.98 -3.91
CA SER A 99 -10.57 14.24 -5.17
C SER A 99 -11.52 13.05 -5.36
N LYS A 100 -12.82 13.27 -5.14
CA LYS A 100 -13.87 12.26 -5.33
C LYS A 100 -13.97 11.66 -6.74
N GLN A 101 -13.17 12.07 -7.73
CA GLN A 101 -13.36 11.54 -9.08
C GLN A 101 -12.15 11.56 -10.03
N ARG A 102 -11.01 12.18 -9.71
CA ARG A 102 -9.91 12.31 -10.69
C ARG A 102 -8.58 12.38 -9.96
N ASP A 103 -7.71 11.40 -10.19
CA ASP A 103 -6.28 11.53 -9.96
C ASP A 103 -5.80 11.32 -8.51
N ILE A 104 -5.75 10.05 -8.09
CA ILE A 104 -4.56 9.59 -7.35
C ILE A 104 -3.45 9.47 -8.41
N THR A 105 -2.96 10.61 -8.86
CA THR A 105 -1.75 10.76 -9.67
C THR A 105 -0.83 11.64 -8.85
N ILE A 106 0.36 11.12 -8.54
CA ILE A 106 1.44 11.92 -7.94
C ILE A 106 1.85 13.01 -8.94
#